data_AF-A0A2I1REJ8-F1
#
_entry.id   AF-A0A2I1REJ8-F1
#
_cell.length_a   1.000
_cell.length_b   1.000
_cell.length_c   1.000
_cell.angle_alpha   90.00
_cell.angle_beta   90.00
_cell.angle_gamma   90.00
#
_symmetry.space_group_name_H-M   'P 1'
#
loop_
_entity.id
_entity.type
_entity.pdbx_description
1 polymer ?
#
loop_
_entity_poly.entity_id
_entity_poly.type
_entity_poly.pdbx_seq_one_letter_code
_entity_poly.pdbx_strand_id
1 'polypeptide(L)'
;MDKQLLRDSLGLVDLPDAGLTVRCYEILFDRYPTIRAMFGRETRVQAHELHTALLSVADHVDDAEWLRTTLHALGRQHARFGVTRPMYCAFAECMIAAMSEIGGDAWTPAMTSAWDSALAAVATIMLDGYPDQSATAPRARRRSAGAA
;
A
#
# COMPACT_ATOMS: atom_id res chain seq x y z
N MET A 1 4.81 17.33 -1.51
CA MET A 1 5.05 16.33 -2.57
C MET A 1 4.93 17.02 -3.91
N ASP A 2 5.76 16.67 -4.88
CA ASP A 2 5.64 17.20 -6.25
C ASP A 2 4.55 16.43 -6.99
N LYS A 3 3.33 17.01 -7.02
CA LYS A 3 2.16 16.40 -7.65
C LYS A 3 2.35 16.19 -9.14
N GLN A 4 2.98 17.15 -9.83
CA GLN A 4 3.15 17.08 -11.27
C GLN A 4 4.12 15.96 -11.64
N LEU A 5 5.26 15.85 -10.93
CA LEU A 5 6.21 14.78 -11.15
C LEU A 5 5.61 13.39 -10.91
N LEU A 6 4.77 13.23 -9.88
CA LEU A 6 4.08 11.96 -9.62
C LEU A 6 3.11 11.59 -10.76
N ARG A 7 2.35 12.55 -11.28
CA ARG A 7 1.42 12.32 -12.41
C ARG A 7 2.16 11.97 -13.68
N ASP A 8 3.19 12.74 -14.03
CA ASP A 8 3.94 12.57 -15.28
C ASP A 8 4.69 11.24 -15.26
N SER A 9 5.32 10.89 -14.13
CA SER A 9 5.98 9.60 -13.97
C SER A 9 5.00 8.43 -13.92
N LEU A 10 3.80 8.58 -13.36
CA LEU A 10 2.77 7.54 -13.44
C LEU A 10 2.34 7.30 -14.89
N GLY A 11 2.11 8.36 -15.65
CA GLY A 11 1.75 8.26 -17.08
C GLY A 11 2.84 7.62 -17.94
N LEU A 12 4.11 7.82 -17.59
CA LEU A 12 5.25 7.16 -18.25
C LEU A 12 5.20 5.62 -18.11
N VAL A 13 4.75 5.12 -16.96
CA VAL A 13 4.76 3.69 -16.63
C VAL A 13 3.38 3.05 -16.70
N ASP A 14 2.36 3.80 -17.11
CA ASP A 14 0.98 3.33 -17.17
C ASP A 14 0.78 2.42 -18.39
N LEU A 15 0.79 1.12 -18.13
CA LEU A 15 0.58 0.09 -19.15
C LEU A 15 -0.89 -0.35 -19.21
N PRO A 16 -1.39 -0.76 -20.40
CA PRO A 16 -2.73 -1.34 -20.53
C PRO A 16 -3.00 -2.49 -19.55
N ASP A 17 -4.28 -2.73 -19.27
CA ASP A 17 -4.74 -3.83 -18.40
C ASP A 17 -4.10 -3.86 -17.00
N ALA A 18 -3.83 -2.66 -16.45
CA ALA A 18 -3.16 -2.48 -15.17
C ALA A 18 -1.76 -3.12 -15.15
N GLY A 19 -1.03 -3.07 -16.28
CA GLY A 19 0.25 -3.77 -16.44
C GLY A 19 1.30 -3.38 -15.40
N LEU A 20 1.33 -2.12 -14.95
CA LEU A 20 2.20 -1.67 -13.86
C LEU A 20 1.95 -2.46 -12.56
N THR A 21 0.70 -2.56 -12.13
CA THR A 21 0.36 -3.19 -10.85
C THR A 21 0.43 -4.71 -10.93
N VAL A 22 0.14 -5.29 -12.10
CA VAL A 22 0.44 -6.70 -12.39
C VAL A 22 1.93 -6.95 -12.21
N ARG A 23 2.78 -6.13 -12.83
CA ARG A 23 4.24 -6.28 -12.72
C ARG A 23 4.72 -6.10 -11.28
N CYS A 24 4.18 -5.14 -10.55
CA CYS A 24 4.44 -4.97 -9.12
C CYS A 24 4.12 -6.25 -8.33
N TYR A 25 2.98 -6.90 -8.56
CA TYR A 25 2.63 -8.13 -7.86
C TYR A 25 3.51 -9.31 -8.24
N GLU A 26 3.94 -9.42 -9.49
CA GLU A 26 4.91 -10.44 -9.91
C GLU A 26 6.22 -10.29 -9.12
N ILE A 27 6.77 -9.08 -9.06
CA ILE A 27 8.00 -8.78 -8.30
C ILE A 27 7.79 -9.05 -6.81
N LEU A 28 6.66 -8.61 -6.25
CA LEU A 28 6.33 -8.80 -4.84
C LEU A 28 6.27 -10.28 -4.48
N PHE A 29 5.62 -11.11 -5.30
CA PHE A 29 5.46 -12.54 -5.00
C PHE A 29 6.72 -13.36 -5.24
N ASP A 30 7.61 -12.89 -6.12
CA ASP A 30 8.93 -13.49 -6.32
C ASP A 30 9.84 -13.21 -5.11
N ARG A 31 9.93 -11.95 -4.67
CA ARG A 31 10.80 -11.53 -3.55
C ARG A 31 10.24 -11.91 -2.17
N TYR A 32 8.92 -11.85 -2.02
CA TYR A 32 8.21 -12.04 -0.75
C TYR A 32 7.10 -13.09 -0.90
N PRO A 33 7.45 -14.37 -1.12
CA PRO A 33 6.47 -15.43 -1.43
C PRO A 33 5.45 -15.70 -0.32
N THR A 34 5.76 -15.35 0.93
CA THR A 34 4.83 -15.44 2.06
C THR A 34 3.65 -14.47 1.93
N ILE A 35 3.86 -13.31 1.30
CA ILE A 35 2.80 -12.33 1.04
C ILE A 35 1.78 -12.89 0.05
N ARG A 36 2.23 -13.68 -0.94
CA ARG A 36 1.34 -14.32 -1.94
C ARG A 36 0.22 -15.14 -1.29
N ALA A 37 0.47 -15.76 -0.13
CA ALA A 37 -0.53 -16.56 0.57
C ALA A 37 -1.71 -15.73 1.12
N MET A 38 -1.55 -14.41 1.23
CA MET A 38 -2.62 -13.48 1.63
C MET A 38 -3.55 -13.10 0.47
N PHE A 39 -3.13 -13.37 -0.78
CA PHE A 39 -3.89 -13.03 -1.97
C PHE A 39 -4.78 -14.21 -2.40
N GLY A 40 -6.01 -13.89 -2.80
CA GLY A 40 -6.90 -14.84 -3.46
C GLY A 40 -6.45 -15.22 -4.87
N ARG A 41 -7.23 -16.07 -5.54
CA ARG A 41 -6.91 -16.56 -6.91
C ARG A 41 -6.99 -15.47 -8.00
N GLU A 42 -7.65 -14.35 -7.72
CA GLU A 42 -7.96 -13.30 -8.70
C GLU A 42 -7.06 -12.06 -8.56
N THR A 43 -5.74 -12.25 -8.62
CA THR A 43 -4.75 -11.15 -8.50
C THR A 43 -4.95 -10.04 -9.54
N ARG A 44 -5.48 -10.36 -10.73
CA ARG A 44 -5.75 -9.37 -11.78
C ARG A 44 -6.82 -8.34 -11.39
N VAL A 45 -7.89 -8.77 -10.70
CA VAL A 45 -8.91 -7.85 -10.21
C VAL A 45 -8.30 -6.88 -9.20
N GLN A 46 -7.51 -7.42 -8.26
CA GLN A 46 -6.78 -6.60 -7.28
C GLN A 46 -5.73 -5.68 -7.93
N ALA A 47 -5.14 -6.07 -9.06
CA ALA A 47 -4.21 -5.21 -9.79
C ALA A 47 -4.93 -3.99 -10.37
N HIS A 48 -6.14 -4.18 -10.89
CA HIS A 48 -6.95 -3.08 -11.40
C HIS A 48 -7.46 -2.14 -10.29
N GLU A 49 -7.88 -2.70 -9.15
CA GLU A 49 -8.24 -1.92 -7.97
C GLU A 49 -7.07 -1.10 -7.45
N LEU A 50 -5.88 -1.71 -7.37
CA LEU A 50 -4.66 -1.02 -6.97
C LEU A 50 -4.27 0.10 -7.94
N HIS A 51 -4.41 -0.15 -9.25
CA HIS A 51 -4.13 0.86 -10.27
C HIS A 51 -5.04 2.08 -10.12
N THR A 52 -6.35 1.83 -9.94
CA THR A 52 -7.33 2.88 -9.65
C THR A 52 -7.00 3.66 -8.38
N ALA A 53 -6.53 2.97 -7.33
CA ALA A 53 -6.11 3.60 -6.08
C ALA A 53 -4.87 4.49 -6.26
N LEU A 54 -3.87 4.06 -7.04
CA LEU A 54 -2.67 4.86 -7.34
C LEU A 54 -3.02 6.15 -8.08
N LEU A 55 -3.88 6.07 -9.11
CA LEU A 55 -4.39 7.24 -9.83
C LEU A 55 -5.09 8.21 -8.88
N SER A 56 -5.98 7.68 -8.03
CA SER A 56 -6.73 8.48 -7.05
C SER A 56 -5.81 9.21 -6.07
N VAL A 57 -4.78 8.53 -5.56
CA VAL A 57 -3.79 9.14 -4.65
C VAL A 57 -2.98 10.21 -5.36
N ALA A 58 -2.52 9.96 -6.59
CA ALA A 58 -1.79 10.97 -7.37
C ALA A 58 -2.65 12.22 -7.65
N ASP A 59 -3.95 12.04 -7.89
CA ASP A 59 -4.90 13.12 -8.09
C ASP A 59 -5.16 13.97 -6.84
N HIS A 60 -5.11 13.36 -5.64
CA HIS A 60 -5.47 13.98 -4.35
C HIS A 60 -4.27 14.14 -3.41
N VAL A 61 -3.05 14.09 -3.92
CA VAL A 61 -1.81 14.08 -3.12
C VAL A 61 -1.61 15.34 -2.25
N ASP A 62 -2.32 16.42 -2.58
CA ASP A 62 -2.37 17.71 -1.91
C ASP A 62 -3.67 17.94 -1.11
N ASP A 63 -4.62 16.98 -1.15
CA ASP A 63 -5.88 17.03 -0.40
C ASP A 63 -5.76 16.21 0.89
N ALA A 64 -5.34 16.89 1.97
CA ALA A 64 -5.13 16.28 3.27
C ALA A 64 -6.41 15.65 3.86
N GLU A 65 -7.59 16.24 3.60
CA GLU A 65 -8.85 15.72 4.15
C GLU A 65 -9.27 14.44 3.45
N TRP A 66 -9.19 14.43 2.11
CA TRP A 66 -9.45 13.25 1.31
C TRP A 66 -8.47 12.11 1.66
N LEU A 67 -7.17 12.41 1.71
CA LEU A 67 -6.14 11.44 2.04
C LEU A 67 -6.41 10.80 3.41
N ARG A 68 -6.65 11.63 4.43
CA ARG A 68 -6.94 11.12 5.78
C ARG A 68 -8.19 10.24 5.79
N THR A 69 -9.28 10.71 5.20
CA THR A 69 -10.57 9.97 5.26
C THR A 69 -10.50 8.65 4.51
N THR A 70 -10.02 8.69 3.27
CA THR A 70 -9.95 7.52 2.37
C THR A 70 -8.90 6.52 2.84
N LEU A 71 -7.68 6.97 3.11
CA LEU A 71 -6.58 6.06 3.48
C LEU A 71 -6.74 5.50 4.90
N HIS A 72 -7.37 6.21 5.85
CA HIS A 72 -7.71 5.59 7.14
C HIS A 72 -8.72 4.45 6.97
N ALA A 73 -9.72 4.62 6.09
CA ALA A 73 -10.69 3.57 5.82
C ALA A 73 -10.03 2.34 5.18
N LEU A 74 -9.16 2.57 4.21
CA LEU A 74 -8.39 1.51 3.57
C LEU A 74 -7.41 0.83 4.55
N GLY A 75 -6.80 1.61 5.44
CA GLY A 75 -5.96 1.13 6.54
C GLY A 75 -6.69 0.15 7.46
N ARG A 76 -7.91 0.49 7.91
CA ARG A 76 -8.75 -0.43 8.69
C ARG A 76 -9.03 -1.74 7.98
N GLN A 77 -9.20 -1.71 6.65
CA GLN A 77 -9.39 -2.92 5.85
C GLN A 77 -8.11 -3.75 5.78
N HIS A 78 -6.95 -3.12 5.56
CA HIS A 78 -5.66 -3.80 5.55
C HIS A 78 -5.33 -4.45 6.90
N ALA A 79 -5.68 -3.80 8.01
CA ALA A 79 -5.54 -4.35 9.34
C ALA A 79 -6.33 -5.66 9.52
N ARG A 80 -7.54 -5.76 8.95
CA ARG A 80 -8.37 -6.98 9.00
C ARG A 80 -7.73 -8.15 8.25
N PHE A 81 -6.94 -7.86 7.21
CA PHE A 81 -6.18 -8.86 6.48
C PHE A 81 -4.85 -9.21 7.14
N GLY A 82 -4.48 -8.55 8.24
CA GLY A 82 -3.21 -8.79 8.93
C GLY A 82 -1.99 -8.21 8.21
N VAL A 83 -2.19 -7.21 7.34
CA VAL A 83 -1.07 -6.51 6.70
C VAL A 83 -0.25 -5.79 7.77
N THR A 84 1.07 -5.85 7.66
CA THR A 84 1.99 -5.30 8.66
C THR A 84 2.82 -4.16 8.08
N ARG A 85 3.43 -3.33 8.94
CA ARG A 85 4.35 -2.26 8.51
C ARG A 85 5.47 -2.78 7.59
N PRO A 86 6.17 -3.91 7.89
CA PRO A 86 7.14 -4.47 6.96
C PRO A 86 6.59 -4.83 5.57
N MET A 87 5.32 -5.25 5.48
CA MET A 87 4.67 -5.55 4.20
C MET A 87 4.45 -4.29 3.35
N TYR A 88 4.15 -3.14 3.97
CA TYR A 88 4.11 -1.86 3.25
C TYR A 88 5.47 -1.47 2.68
N CYS A 89 6.55 -1.67 3.42
CA CYS A 89 7.91 -1.41 2.94
C CYS A 89 8.27 -2.33 1.76
N ALA A 90 7.99 -3.62 1.88
CA ALA A 90 8.20 -4.59 0.80
C ALA A 90 7.40 -4.23 -0.46
N PHE A 91 6.14 -3.82 -0.29
CA PHE A 91 5.30 -3.36 -1.40
C PHE A 91 5.86 -2.10 -2.07
N ALA A 92 6.28 -1.10 -1.30
CA ALA A 92 6.81 0.16 -1.84
C ALA A 92 8.08 -0.08 -2.68
N GLU A 93 9.00 -0.89 -2.17
CA GLU A 93 10.19 -1.33 -2.90
C GLU A 93 9.83 -2.01 -4.24
N CYS A 94 8.88 -2.94 -4.22
CA CYS A 94 8.48 -3.68 -5.42
C CYS A 94 7.77 -2.80 -6.44
N MET A 95 6.97 -1.82 -5.97
CA MET A 95 6.31 -0.85 -6.84
C MET A 95 7.33 0.02 -7.57
N ILE A 96 8.30 0.58 -6.85
CA ILE A 96 9.37 1.40 -7.44
C ILE A 96 10.23 0.57 -8.39
N ALA A 97 10.50 -0.69 -8.05
CA ALA A 97 11.20 -1.60 -8.96
C ALA A 97 10.43 -1.81 -10.27
N ALA A 98 9.11 -2.02 -10.20
CA ALA A 98 8.27 -2.14 -11.40
C ALA A 98 8.26 -0.85 -12.22
N MET A 99 8.11 0.30 -11.58
CA MET A 99 8.14 1.61 -12.24
C MET A 99 9.47 1.87 -12.94
N SER A 100 10.59 1.59 -12.25
CA SER A 100 11.93 1.75 -12.82
C SER A 100 12.21 0.78 -13.97
N GLU A 101 11.71 -0.45 -13.89
CA GLU A 101 11.85 -1.44 -14.97
C GLU A 101 11.07 -1.00 -16.22
N ILE A 102 9.82 -0.57 -16.06
CA ILE A 102 8.95 -0.15 -17.16
C ILE A 102 9.42 1.17 -17.77
N GLY A 103 9.79 2.14 -16.94
CA GLY A 103 10.21 3.47 -17.38
C GLY A 103 11.61 3.51 -18.01
N GLY A 104 12.45 2.50 -17.76
CA GLY A 104 13.78 2.38 -18.36
C GLY A 104 14.62 3.65 -18.23
N ASP A 105 15.25 4.07 -19.32
CA ASP A 105 16.11 5.28 -19.36
C ASP A 105 15.36 6.59 -19.07
N ALA A 106 14.03 6.60 -19.23
CA ALA A 106 13.20 7.76 -18.91
C ALA A 106 12.86 7.84 -17.40
N TRP A 107 13.05 6.77 -16.64
CA TRP A 107 12.83 6.76 -15.20
C TRP A 107 14.02 7.39 -14.47
N THR A 108 13.79 8.53 -13.81
CA THR A 108 14.87 9.30 -13.18
C THR A 108 14.98 9.06 -11.67
N PRO A 109 16.15 9.33 -11.06
CA PRO A 109 16.29 9.26 -9.60
C PRO A 109 15.33 10.19 -8.85
N ALA A 110 14.94 11.32 -9.45
CA ALA A 110 13.96 12.23 -8.87
C ALA A 110 12.56 11.58 -8.78
N MET A 111 12.17 10.80 -9.78
CA MET A 111 10.91 10.04 -9.78
C MET A 111 10.92 8.99 -8.67
N THR A 112 12.01 8.23 -8.53
CA THR A 112 12.18 7.28 -7.41
C THR A 112 12.01 7.98 -6.06
N SER A 113 12.72 9.08 -5.82
CA SER A 113 12.64 9.81 -4.55
C SER A 113 11.24 10.37 -4.26
N ALA A 114 10.53 10.82 -5.30
CA ALA A 114 9.16 11.30 -5.17
C ALA A 114 8.19 10.19 -4.79
N TRP A 115 8.31 9.02 -5.45
CA TRP A 115 7.48 7.85 -5.17
C TRP A 115 7.78 7.21 -3.81
N ASP A 116 9.05 7.15 -3.40
CA ASP A 116 9.44 6.72 -2.04
C ASP A 116 8.72 7.57 -0.98
N SER A 117 8.78 8.89 -1.14
CA SER A 117 8.15 9.82 -0.22
C SER A 117 6.62 9.67 -0.22
N ALA A 118 6.02 9.50 -1.40
CA ALA A 118 4.58 9.35 -1.54
C ALA A 118 4.06 8.04 -0.93
N LEU A 119 4.71 6.91 -1.22
CA LEU A 119 4.34 5.60 -0.69
C LEU A 119 4.56 5.54 0.83
N ALA A 120 5.62 6.16 1.34
CA ALA A 120 5.85 6.27 2.79
C ALA A 120 4.77 7.10 3.49
N ALA A 121 4.34 8.22 2.89
CA ALA A 121 3.26 9.04 3.42
C ALA A 121 1.92 8.27 3.43
N VAL A 122 1.57 7.61 2.32
CA VAL A 122 0.38 6.76 2.22
C VAL A 122 0.39 5.66 3.27
N ALA A 123 1.50 4.92 3.39
CA ALA A 123 1.64 3.84 4.37
C ALA A 123 1.48 4.36 5.80
N THR A 124 2.03 5.54 6.12
CA THR A 124 1.88 6.18 7.43
C THR A 124 0.42 6.47 7.74
N ILE A 125 -0.28 7.16 6.83
CA ILE A 125 -1.70 7.51 7.01
C ILE A 125 -2.58 6.24 7.13
N MET A 126 -2.30 5.22 6.32
CA MET A 126 -3.02 3.96 6.41
C MET A 126 -2.80 3.27 7.75
N LEU A 127 -1.55 3.22 8.24
CA LEU A 127 -1.21 2.63 9.53
C LEU A 127 -1.82 3.40 10.71
N ASP A 128 -1.95 4.72 10.62
CA ASP A 128 -2.67 5.53 11.60
C ASP A 128 -4.17 5.20 11.65
N GLY A 129 -4.71 4.65 10.56
CA GLY A 129 -6.07 4.11 10.51
C GLY A 129 -6.25 2.75 11.19
N TYR A 130 -5.18 2.07 11.61
CA TYR A 130 -5.29 0.74 12.21
C TYR A 130 -5.97 0.81 13.58
N PRO A 131 -6.75 -0.20 13.97
CA PRO A 131 -7.31 -0.25 15.31
C PRO A 131 -6.18 -0.34 16.34
N ASP A 132 -6.37 0.34 17.47
CA ASP A 132 -5.46 0.27 18.60
C ASP A 132 -5.26 -1.19 19.03
N GLN A 133 -4.06 -1.73 18.86
CA GLN A 133 -3.75 -3.11 19.24
C GLN A 133 -3.93 -3.34 20.75
N SER A 134 -3.88 -2.26 21.54
CA SER A 134 -4.17 -2.16 22.97
C SER A 134 -5.60 -2.58 23.35
N ALA A 135 -6.56 -2.46 22.43
CA ALA A 135 -7.99 -2.66 22.72
C ALA A 135 -8.47 -4.11 22.53
N THR A 136 -7.62 -5.01 22.01
CA THR A 136 -7.99 -6.42 21.69
C THR A 136 -7.24 -7.43 22.56
N ALA A 137 -6.87 -7.07 23.79
CA ALA A 137 -6.57 -8.07 24.80
C ALA A 137 -7.89 -8.64 25.34
N PRO A 138 -8.13 -9.97 25.34
CA PRO A 138 -9.28 -10.53 26.04
C PRO A 138 -9.15 -10.10 27.51
N ARG A 139 -10.15 -9.40 28.06
CA ARG A 139 -10.24 -9.18 29.51
C ARG A 139 -10.25 -10.57 30.14
N ALA A 140 -9.12 -10.97 30.73
CA ALA A 140 -9.03 -12.18 31.52
C ALA A 140 -10.14 -12.12 32.57
N ARG A 141 -11.13 -13.02 32.45
CA ARG A 141 -12.14 -13.23 33.49
C ARG A 141 -11.37 -13.57 34.76
N ARG A 142 -11.26 -12.61 35.70
CA ARG A 142 -10.84 -12.91 37.07
C ARG A 142 -11.86 -13.93 37.60
N ARG A 143 -11.46 -15.19 37.66
CA ARG A 143 -12.12 -16.18 38.51
C ARG A 143 -11.84 -15.73 39.94
N SER A 144 -12.81 -15.07 40.56
CA SER A 144 -12.91 -15.02 42.02
C SER A 144 -13.18 -16.45 42.48
N ALA A 145 -12.12 -17.16 42.84
CA ALA A 145 -12.21 -18.30 43.72
C ALA A 145 -12.67 -17.78 45.08
N GLY A 146 -13.80 -18.28 45.56
CA GLY A 146 -14.17 -18.17 46.97
C GLY A 146 -13.32 -19.13 47.81
N ALA A 147 -13.04 -18.72 49.03
CA ALA A 147 -12.76 -19.54 50.21
C ALA A 147 -12.86 -18.55 51.39
N ALA A 148 -13.95 -18.59 52.15
CA ALA A 148 -14.16 -19.41 53.35
C ALA A 148 -13.49 -18.77 54.57
#